data_AF-A0A8J7JV78-F1
#
_entry.id   AF-A0A8J7JV78-F1
#
_cell.length_a   1.000
_cell.length_b   1.000
_cell.length_c   1.000
_cell.angle_alpha   90.00
_cell.angle_beta   90.00
_cell.angle_gamma   90.00
#
_symmetry.space_group_name_H-M   'P 1'
#
loop_
_entity.id
_entity.type
_entity.pdbx_description
1 polymer ?
#
loop_
_entity_poly.entity_id
_entity_poly.type
_entity_poly.pdbx_seq_one_letter_code
_entity_poly.pdbx_strand_id
1 'polypeptide(L)' 'MEETVTLEATLKLVKQLSLVDKVRLIEQIAPQIEKELTNIQPKPRQSLRGIWQGANVTESDINEVRKEMWSNFPHEDI' A
#
# COMPACT_ATOMS: atom_id res chain seq x y z
N MET A 1 7.82 -32.94 7.57
CA MET A 1 6.49 -32.66 8.13
C MET A 1 6.57 -31.28 8.73
N GLU A 2 5.87 -30.31 8.16
CA GLU A 2 5.79 -28.97 8.75
C GLU A 2 4.99 -29.09 10.04
N GLU A 3 5.64 -28.95 11.19
CA GLU A 3 4.93 -28.82 12.45
C GLU A 3 4.12 -27.53 12.39
N THR A 4 2.80 -27.67 12.33
CA THR A 4 1.90 -26.52 12.40
C THR A 4 1.98 -25.95 13.81
N VAL A 5 2.83 -24.93 13.97
CA VAL A 5 2.97 -24.21 15.24
C VAL A 5 1.63 -23.56 15.59
N THR A 6 0.95 -24.10 16.60
CA THR A 6 -0.35 -23.57 17.05
C THR A 6 -0.17 -22.50 18.13
N LEU A 7 -1.11 -21.56 18.20
CA LEU A 7 -1.10 -20.48 19.20
C LEU A 7 -1.06 -21.03 20.63
N GLU A 8 -1.77 -22.13 20.89
CA GLU A 8 -1.77 -22.76 22.22
C GLU A 8 -0.41 -23.34 22.59
N ALA A 9 0.29 -23.95 21.62
CA ALA A 9 1.64 -24.47 21.83
C ALA A 9 2.64 -23.32 22.09
N THR A 10 2.56 -22.23 21.33
CA THR A 10 3.45 -21.07 21.54
C THR A 10 3.19 -20.39 22.88
N LEU A 11 1.94 -20.25 23.31
CA LEU A 11 1.62 -19.70 24.64
C LEU A 11 2.19 -20.54 25.78
N LYS A 12 2.22 -21.88 25.64
CA LYS A 12 2.84 -22.75 26.65
C LYS A 12 4.35 -22.48 26.77
N LEU A 13 5.03 -22.28 25.64
CA LEU A 13 6.47 -21.97 25.62
C LEU A 13 6.75 -20.56 26.17
N VAL A 14 5.98 -19.55 25.74
CA VAL A 14 6.15 -18.17 26.23
C VAL A 14 5.96 -18.09 27.74
N LYS A 15 5.05 -18.88 28.31
CA LYS A 15 4.85 -18.92 29.78
C LYS A 15 6.10 -19.34 30.55
N GLN A 16 6.95 -20.19 29.97
CA GLN A 16 8.19 -20.68 30.59
C GLN A 16 9.33 -19.65 30.58
N LEU A 17 9.23 -18.59 29.77
CA LEU A 17 10.22 -17.52 29.72
C LEU A 17 10.23 -16.68 30.99
N SER A 18 11.41 -16.11 31.29
CA SER A 18 11.55 -15.09 32.32
C SER A 18 10.75 -13.84 31.98
N LEU A 19 10.45 -12.99 32.98
CA LEU A 19 9.72 -11.74 32.74
C LEU A 19 10.48 -10.82 31.77
N VAL A 20 11.81 -10.77 31.87
CA VAL A 20 12.66 -9.97 30.97
C VAL A 20 12.56 -10.48 29.54
N ASP A 21 12.60 -11.79 29.33
CA ASP A 21 12.55 -12.37 27.99
C ASP A 21 11.15 -12.24 27.37
N LYS A 22 10.09 -12.26 28.18
CA LYS A 22 8.73 -11.94 27.71
C LYS A 22 8.63 -10.51 27.18
N VAL A 23 9.24 -9.56 27.89
CA VAL A 23 9.28 -8.16 27.44
C VAL A 23 10.06 -8.03 26.13
N ARG A 24 11.25 -8.64 26.04
CA ARG A 24 12.06 -8.65 24.80
C ARG A 24 11.32 -9.26 23.62
N LEU A 25 10.57 -10.34 23.85
CA LEU A 25 9.75 -10.99 22.82
C LEU A 25 8.66 -10.04 22.31
N ILE A 26 7.99 -9.31 23.21
CA ILE A 26 7.00 -8.29 22.83
C ILE A 26 7.66 -7.18 22.01
N GLU A 27 8.81 -6.66 22.45
CA GLU A 27 9.57 -5.62 21.73
C GLU A 27 9.93 -6.03 20.30
N GLN A 28 10.22 -7.31 20.07
CA GLN A 28 10.56 -7.82 18.74
C GLN A 28 9.34 -8.08 17.86
N ILE A 29 8.25 -8.60 18.42
CA ILE A 29 7.07 -9.03 17.66
C ILE A 29 6.11 -7.86 17.40
N ALA A 30 5.94 -6.93 18.35
CA ALA A 30 4.98 -5.83 18.20
C ALA A 30 5.21 -4.99 16.92
N PRO A 31 6.44 -4.59 16.56
CA PRO A 31 6.67 -3.83 15.32
C PRO A 31 6.36 -4.63 14.05
N GLN A 32 6.47 -5.96 14.09
CA GLN A 32 6.14 -6.82 12.96
C GLN A 32 4.62 -6.84 12.76
N ILE A 33 3.86 -7.02 13.84
CA ILE A 33 2.39 -6.96 13.84
C ILE A 33 1.92 -5.59 13.32
N GLU A 34 2.51 -4.49 13.80
CA GLU A 34 2.14 -3.14 13.35
C GLU A 34 2.33 -2.96 11.83
N LYS A 35 3.44 -3.46 11.27
CA LYS A 35 3.70 -3.41 9.82
C LYS A 35 2.68 -4.24 9.04
N GLU A 36 2.37 -5.45 9.51
CA GLU A 36 1.38 -6.32 8.86
C GLU A 36 -0.02 -5.69 8.89
N LEU A 37 -0.42 -5.11 10.02
CA LEU A 37 -1.69 -4.39 10.15
C LEU A 37 -1.76 -3.15 9.24
N THR A 38 -0.65 -2.42 9.11
CA THR A 38 -0.58 -1.24 8.22
C THR A 38 -0.72 -1.62 6.76
N ASN A 39 -0.23 -2.80 6.35
CA ASN A 39 -0.40 -3.31 4.98
C ASN A 39 -1.84 -3.76 4.70
N ILE A 40 -2.57 -4.19 5.73
CA ILE A 40 -3.99 -4.59 5.62
C ILE A 40 -4.90 -3.37 5.54
N GLN A 41 -4.53 -2.25 6.16
CA GLN A 41 -5.33 -1.04 6.11
C GLN A 41 -5.24 -0.38 4.73
N PRO A 42 -6.37 -0.19 4.02
CA PRO A 42 -6.34 0.52 2.75
C PRO A 42 -5.84 1.94 3.00
N LYS A 43 -4.77 2.32 2.30
CA LYS A 43 -4.26 3.69 2.36
C LYS A 43 -5.43 4.66 2.10
N PRO A 44 -5.55 5.76 2.87
CA PRO A 44 -6.59 6.73 2.65
C PRO A 44 -6.51 7.22 1.21
N ARG A 45 -7.63 7.16 0.48
CA ARG A 45 -7.70 7.61 -0.92
C ARG A 45 -7.36 9.09 -0.96
N GLN A 46 -6.29 9.44 -1.68
CA GLN A 46 -5.96 10.83 -1.93
C GLN A 46 -6.85 11.38 -3.04
N SER A 47 -7.36 12.60 -2.85
CA SER A 47 -8.13 13.28 -3.89
C SER A 47 -7.21 13.71 -5.03
N LEU A 48 -7.54 13.31 -6.26
CA LEU A 48 -6.84 13.76 -7.46
C LEU A 48 -7.09 15.25 -7.78
N ARG A 49 -8.01 15.92 -7.05
CA ARG A 49 -8.37 17.33 -7.27
C ARG A 49 -7.18 18.28 -7.15
N GLY A 50 -6.18 17.94 -6.34
CA GLY A 50 -4.97 18.75 -6.15
C GLY A 50 -3.89 18.55 -7.22
N ILE A 51 -4.00 17.52 -8.06
CA ILE A 51 -2.95 17.18 -9.05
C ILE A 51 -2.78 18.27 -10.09
N TRP A 52 -3.88 18.96 -10.43
CA TRP A 52 -3.88 20.04 -11.41
C TRP A 52 -3.63 21.43 -10.78
N GLN A 53 -3.36 21.49 -9.46
CA GLN A 53 -3.12 22.76 -8.81
C GLN A 53 -1.80 23.37 -9.31
N GLY A 54 -1.88 24.54 -9.95
CA GLY A 54 -0.73 25.22 -10.54
C GLY A 54 -0.38 24.78 -11.96
N ALA A 55 -1.08 23.78 -12.52
CA ALA A 55 -0.99 23.47 -13.94
C ALA A 55 -1.70 24.57 -14.74
N ASN A 56 -1.00 25.15 -15.71
CA ASN A 56 -1.58 26.09 -16.66
C ASN A 56 -1.62 25.43 -18.03
N VAL A 57 -2.71 24.68 -18.29
CA VAL A 57 -2.92 23.99 -19.56
C VAL A 57 -3.65 24.94 -20.50
N THR A 58 -3.02 25.25 -21.62
CA THR A 58 -3.58 26.10 -22.66
C THR A 58 -4.35 25.28 -23.70
N GLU A 59 -5.16 25.96 -24.51
CA GLU A 59 -5.88 25.32 -25.61
C GLU A 59 -4.94 24.67 -26.64
N SER A 60 -3.76 25.28 -26.89
CA SER A 60 -2.75 24.69 -27.78
C SER A 60 -2.21 23.37 -27.23
N ASP A 61 -1.94 23.29 -25.93
CA ASP A 61 -1.43 22.08 -25.29
C ASP A 61 -2.43 20.93 -25.42
N ILE A 62 -3.73 21.23 -25.25
CA ILE A 62 -4.81 20.25 -25.42
C ILE A 62 -4.91 19.79 -26.87
N ASN A 63 -4.78 20.71 -27.83
CA ASN A 63 -4.88 20.40 -29.25
C ASN A 63 -3.70 19.57 -29.75
N GLU A 64 -2.50 19.81 -29.24
CA GLU A 64 -1.30 19.02 -29.54
C GLU A 64 -1.44 17.58 -29.04
N VAL A 65 -1.78 17.40 -27.76
CA VAL A 65 -1.98 16.07 -27.17
C VAL A 65 -3.14 15.33 -27.84
N ARG A 66 -4.22 16.02 -28.21
CA ARG A 66 -5.34 15.38 -28.94
C ARG A 66 -4.89 14.84 -30.30
N LYS A 67 -4.09 15.60 -31.05
CA LYS A 67 -3.54 15.17 -32.34
C LYS A 67 -2.62 13.96 -32.17
N GLU A 68 -1.78 13.94 -31.14
CA GLU A 68 -0.87 12.83 -30.86
C GLU A 68 -1.64 11.56 -30.44
N MET A 69 -2.58 11.68 -29.50
CA MET A 69 -3.35 10.54 -28.99
C MET A 69 -4.28 9.94 -30.04
N TRP A 70 -4.81 10.77 -30.95
CA TRP A 70 -5.75 10.34 -31.98
C TRP A 70 -5.10 10.21 -33.36
N SER A 71 -3.76 10.28 -33.46
CA SER A 71 -3.05 10.12 -34.74
C SER A 71 -3.32 8.77 -35.41
N ASN A 72 -3.67 7.76 -34.61
CA ASN A 72 -3.96 6.39 -35.05
C ASN A 72 -5.46 6.10 -35.14
N PHE A 73 -6.32 7.09 -34.86
CA PHE A 73 -7.76 6.94 -35.05
C PHE A 73 -8.10 7.27 -36.50
N PRO A 74 -8.81 6.37 -37.22
CA PRO A 74 -9.22 6.66 -38.58
C PRO A 74 -10.20 7.83 -38.57
N HIS A 75 -9.78 8.97 -39.11
CA HIS A 75 -10.67 10.04 -39.51
C HIS A 75 -11.20 9.66 -40.89
N GLU A 76 -12.24 8.82 -40.93
CA GLU A 76 -13.09 8.80 -42.12
C GLU A 76 -13.82 10.15 -42.13
N ASP A 77 -13.33 11.04 -42.99
CA ASP A 77 -13.93 12.34 -43.27
C ASP A 77 -15.42 12.13 -43.61
N ILE A 78 -16.31 12.81 -42.87
CA ILE A 78 -17.71 13.03 -43.28
C ILE A 78 -17.74 14.24 -44.21
#